data_AF-A0A5B8VL95-F1
#
_entry.id   AF-A0A5B8VL95-F1
#
_cell.length_a   1.000
_cell.length_b   1.000
_cell.length_c   1.000
_cell.angle_alpha   90.00
_cell.angle_beta   90.00
_cell.angle_gamma   90.00
#
_symmetry.space_group_name_H-M   'P 1'
#
loop_
_entity.id
_entity.type
_entity.pdbx_description
1 polymer ?
#
loop_
_entity_poly.entity_id
_entity_poly.type
_entity_poly.pdbx_seq_one_letter_code
_entity_poly.pdbx_strand_id
1 'polypeptide(L)'
;MKKFAALLTLLMMIGCTASFAQKHKKRKKNKSDTPTEAQLMAFKASYTKLLGDSLQIPREKRDTVAAMQVQFLLKRMKISDDKSLSKEDKEVRYGMLENDKYMHLGAILSMEELQRLEAFETRQKKRQKEMEKERQDQYNQQAEQRRQYNQRYNRGYGGYGGYNGY
;
A
#
# COMPACT_ATOMS: atom_id res chain seq x y z
N MET A 1 22.26 36.36 32.10
CA MET A 1 21.19 35.55 31.46
C MET A 1 21.75 34.26 30.85
N LYS A 2 22.13 33.25 31.64
CA LYS A 2 22.64 31.95 31.13
C LYS A 2 22.10 30.71 31.87
N LYS A 3 21.17 30.87 32.81
CA LYS A 3 20.59 29.77 33.61
C LYS A 3 19.23 29.28 33.13
N PHE A 4 18.59 30.00 32.19
CA PHE A 4 17.28 29.62 31.63
C PHE A 4 17.37 28.64 30.45
N ALA A 5 18.50 28.61 29.72
CA ALA A 5 18.65 27.74 28.56
C ALA A 5 18.78 26.25 28.94
N ALA A 6 19.33 25.93 30.12
CA ALA A 6 19.53 24.55 30.56
C ALA A 6 18.23 23.87 31.04
N LEU A 7 17.24 24.64 31.48
CA LEU A 7 15.98 24.11 31.99
C LEU A 7 15.00 23.76 30.86
N LEU A 8 15.14 24.44 29.71
CA LEU A 8 14.33 24.21 28.51
C LEU A 8 14.81 23.01 27.69
N THR A 9 16.12 22.69 27.73
CA THR A 9 16.67 21.49 27.09
C THR A 9 16.42 20.20 27.89
N LEU A 10 16.29 20.29 29.22
CA LEU A 10 15.94 19.13 30.06
C LEU A 10 14.48 18.67 29.83
N LEU A 11 13.55 19.61 29.62
CA LEU A 11 12.15 19.29 29.32
C LEU A 11 11.95 18.66 27.92
N MET A 12 12.77 19.03 26.94
CA MET A 12 12.73 18.44 25.59
C MET A 12 13.23 16.99 25.54
N MET A 13 14.13 16.58 26.46
CA MET A 13 14.67 15.21 26.49
C MET A 13 13.72 14.19 27.15
N ILE A 14 12.85 14.61 28.07
CA ILE A 14 11.89 13.72 28.75
C ILE A 14 10.68 13.40 27.83
N GLY A 15 10.33 14.30 26.91
CA GLY A 15 9.26 14.07 25.92
C GLY A 15 9.59 13.02 24.85
N CYS A 16 10.87 12.73 24.61
CA CYS A 16 11.31 11.79 23.57
C CYS A 16 11.35 10.32 24.04
N THR A 17 11.38 10.04 25.35
CA THR A 17 11.41 8.65 25.87
C THR A 17 10.05 8.16 26.36
N ALA A 18 9.12 9.06 26.72
CA ALA A 18 7.77 8.69 27.15
C ALA A 18 6.87 8.16 26.01
N SER A 19 7.18 8.44 24.74
CA SER A 19 6.38 7.95 23.61
C SER A 19 6.81 6.58 23.06
N PHE A 20 7.94 6.02 23.51
CA PHE A 20 8.43 4.74 22.98
C PHE A 20 7.93 3.50 23.76
N ALA A 21 7.36 3.68 24.95
CA ALA A 21 6.94 2.56 25.81
C ALA A 21 5.42 2.29 25.81
N GLN A 22 4.60 3.10 25.14
CA GLN A 22 3.15 3.09 25.40
C GLN A 22 2.25 3.09 24.15
N LYS A 23 2.49 2.20 23.16
CA LYS A 23 1.38 1.77 22.27
C LYS A 23 1.58 0.50 21.44
N HIS A 24 2.16 -0.56 22.00
CA HIS A 24 1.91 -1.93 21.49
C HIS A 24 0.60 -2.54 22.05
N LYS A 25 -0.42 -1.71 22.28
CA LYS A 25 -1.80 -2.23 22.32
C LYS A 25 -2.08 -2.72 20.91
N LYS A 26 -2.09 -4.05 20.72
CA LYS A 26 -2.65 -4.73 19.54
C LYS A 26 -3.97 -4.03 19.23
N ARG A 27 -3.97 -3.13 18.24
CA ARG A 27 -5.21 -2.56 17.71
C ARG A 27 -6.03 -3.78 17.33
N LYS A 28 -7.15 -4.02 18.02
CA LYS A 28 -8.16 -4.95 17.55
C LYS A 28 -8.40 -4.54 16.10
N LYS A 29 -8.05 -5.43 15.16
CA LYS A 29 -8.25 -5.21 13.74
C LYS A 29 -9.74 -4.96 13.59
N ASN A 30 -10.15 -3.70 13.43
CA ASN A 30 -11.55 -3.38 13.19
C ASN A 30 -11.91 -4.17 11.93
N LYS A 31 -12.84 -5.11 12.07
CA LYS A 31 -13.26 -6.07 11.04
C LYS A 31 -14.00 -5.41 9.86
N SER A 32 -14.05 -4.08 9.79
CA SER A 32 -14.53 -3.39 8.60
C SER A 32 -13.34 -3.19 7.67
N ASP A 33 -13.12 -4.17 6.78
CA ASP A 33 -12.21 -4.01 5.63
C ASP A 33 -12.76 -2.98 4.61
N THR A 34 -13.93 -2.40 4.87
CA THR A 34 -14.50 -1.31 4.06
C THR A 34 -13.98 0.06 4.48
N PRO A 35 -13.60 0.91 3.51
CA PRO A 35 -13.17 2.29 3.78
C PRO A 35 -14.33 3.13 4.33
N THR A 36 -14.02 4.05 5.23
CA THR A 36 -15.01 4.98 5.77
C THR A 36 -15.41 6.03 4.73
N GLU A 37 -16.58 6.64 4.88
CA GLU A 37 -17.05 7.70 3.98
C GLU A 37 -16.05 8.87 3.91
N ALA A 38 -15.49 9.27 5.06
CA ALA A 38 -14.45 10.31 5.10
C ALA A 38 -13.20 9.93 4.29
N GLN A 39 -12.79 8.66 4.28
CA GLN A 39 -11.67 8.18 3.47
C GLN A 39 -12.01 8.21 1.97
N LEU A 40 -13.23 7.84 1.61
CA LEU A 40 -13.70 7.89 0.22
C LEU A 40 -13.79 9.34 -0.28
N MET A 41 -14.30 10.27 0.54
CA MET A 41 -14.33 11.69 0.20
C MET A 41 -12.93 12.29 0.08
N ALA A 42 -12.03 11.97 1.01
CA ALA A 42 -10.64 12.44 0.95
C ALA A 42 -9.91 11.91 -0.30
N PHE A 43 -10.14 10.64 -0.67
CA PHE A 43 -9.64 10.08 -1.91
C PHE A 43 -10.24 10.78 -3.13
N LYS A 44 -11.57 10.97 -3.18
CA LYS A 44 -12.25 11.64 -4.29
C LYS A 44 -11.69 13.05 -4.49
N ALA A 45 -11.49 13.81 -3.40
CA ALA A 45 -10.94 15.16 -3.45
C ALA A 45 -9.50 15.19 -3.97
N SER A 46 -8.64 14.29 -3.47
CA SER A 46 -7.24 14.22 -3.92
C SER A 46 -7.13 13.79 -5.38
N TYR A 47 -7.95 12.83 -5.81
CA TYR A 47 -8.01 12.39 -7.19
C TYR A 47 -8.56 13.48 -8.12
N THR A 48 -9.59 14.22 -7.70
CA THR A 48 -10.13 15.38 -8.43
C THR A 48 -9.04 16.44 -8.67
N LYS A 49 -8.22 16.72 -7.66
CA LYS A 49 -7.07 17.62 -7.78
C LYS A 49 -6.05 17.10 -8.80
N LEU A 50 -5.70 15.81 -8.72
CA LEU A 50 -4.79 15.17 -9.66
C LEU A 50 -5.26 15.24 -11.12
N LEU A 51 -6.55 14.99 -11.36
CA LEU A 51 -7.16 15.07 -12.69
C LEU A 51 -7.00 16.48 -13.29
N GLY A 52 -7.07 17.52 -12.46
CA GLY A 52 -6.85 18.91 -12.88
C GLY A 52 -5.38 19.25 -13.08
N ASP A 53 -4.57 19.05 -12.04
CA ASP A 53 -3.19 19.55 -11.99
C ASP A 53 -2.24 18.76 -12.90
N SER A 54 -2.44 17.44 -13.01
CA SER A 54 -1.52 16.56 -13.75
C SER A 54 -2.06 16.12 -15.11
N LEU A 55 -3.38 15.97 -15.23
CA LEU A 55 -4.01 15.43 -16.44
C LEU A 55 -4.80 16.48 -17.23
N GLN A 56 -4.93 17.70 -16.69
CA GLN A 56 -5.58 18.84 -17.34
C GLN A 56 -7.01 18.52 -17.81
N ILE A 57 -7.72 17.63 -17.09
CA ILE A 57 -9.12 17.32 -17.39
C ILE A 57 -9.98 18.55 -17.04
N PRO A 58 -10.98 18.93 -17.83
CA PRO A 58 -11.87 20.05 -17.53
C PRO A 58 -12.63 19.90 -16.21
N ARG A 59 -12.85 21.01 -15.50
CA ARG A 59 -13.38 21.01 -14.12
C ARG A 59 -14.73 20.32 -14.01
N GLU A 60 -15.59 20.51 -15.00
CA GLU A 60 -16.94 19.95 -15.13
C GLU A 60 -16.95 18.42 -15.22
N LYS A 61 -15.86 17.78 -15.65
CA LYS A 61 -15.75 16.31 -15.76
C LYS A 61 -15.10 15.65 -14.54
N ARG A 62 -14.25 16.39 -13.79
CA ARG A 62 -13.37 15.82 -12.76
C ARG A 62 -14.14 15.10 -11.65
N ASP A 63 -15.23 15.71 -11.16
CA ASP A 63 -15.99 15.14 -10.04
C ASP A 63 -16.64 13.80 -10.43
N THR A 64 -17.19 13.74 -11.65
CA THR A 64 -17.78 12.52 -12.23
C THR A 64 -16.73 11.42 -12.40
N VAL A 65 -15.57 11.76 -12.98
CA VAL A 65 -14.46 10.82 -13.18
C VAL A 65 -13.92 10.32 -11.84
N ALA A 66 -13.79 11.20 -10.84
CA ALA A 66 -13.35 10.82 -9.50
C ALA A 66 -14.38 9.94 -8.77
N ALA A 67 -15.68 10.22 -8.94
CA ALA A 67 -16.76 9.36 -8.42
C ALA A 67 -16.73 7.97 -9.07
N MET A 68 -16.52 7.89 -10.38
CA MET A 68 -16.36 6.60 -11.08
C MET A 68 -15.16 5.81 -10.56
N GLN A 69 -14.03 6.48 -10.30
CA GLN A 69 -12.86 5.83 -9.73
C GLN A 69 -13.13 5.27 -8.33
N VAL A 70 -13.87 5.99 -7.49
CA VAL A 70 -14.32 5.48 -6.18
C VAL A 70 -15.17 4.22 -6.35
N GLN A 71 -16.16 4.25 -7.24
CA GLN A 71 -17.03 3.10 -7.50
C GLN A 71 -16.26 1.89 -8.03
N PHE A 72 -15.31 2.11 -8.93
CA PHE A 72 -14.41 1.07 -9.43
C PHE A 72 -13.61 0.44 -8.30
N LEU A 73 -13.00 1.23 -7.41
CA LEU A 73 -12.24 0.73 -6.27
C LEU A 73 -13.12 -0.10 -5.32
N LEU A 74 -14.32 0.36 -5.00
CA LEU A 74 -15.25 -0.38 -4.15
C LEU A 74 -15.67 -1.71 -4.77
N LYS A 75 -15.96 -1.75 -6.09
CA LYS A 75 -16.27 -3.01 -6.81
C LYS A 75 -15.07 -3.95 -6.82
N ARG A 76 -13.86 -3.42 -7.03
CA ARG A 76 -12.61 -4.21 -7.01
C ARG A 76 -12.36 -4.82 -5.62
N MET A 77 -12.59 -4.06 -4.54
CA MET A 77 -12.50 -4.57 -3.18
C MET A 77 -13.49 -5.71 -2.94
N LYS A 78 -14.75 -5.55 -3.37
CA LYS A 78 -15.76 -6.62 -3.25
C LYS A 78 -15.31 -7.91 -3.94
N ILE A 79 -14.72 -7.85 -5.14
CA ILE A 79 -14.18 -9.03 -5.84
C ILE A 79 -12.99 -9.63 -5.08
N SER A 80 -12.11 -8.79 -4.54
CA SER A 80 -10.95 -9.23 -3.77
C SER A 80 -11.35 -9.98 -2.50
N ASP A 81 -12.32 -9.45 -1.77
CA ASP A 81 -12.76 -9.95 -0.47
C ASP A 81 -13.72 -11.14 -0.59
N ASP A 82 -14.28 -11.38 -1.78
CA ASP A 82 -15.15 -12.52 -2.05
C ASP A 82 -14.35 -13.82 -1.97
N LYS A 83 -14.63 -14.62 -0.93
CA LYS A 83 -13.96 -15.91 -0.69
C LYS A 83 -14.52 -17.06 -1.53
N SER A 84 -15.67 -16.85 -2.18
CA SER A 84 -16.32 -17.88 -3.01
C SER A 84 -15.68 -17.99 -4.39
N LEU A 85 -14.94 -16.96 -4.81
CA LEU A 85 -14.29 -16.91 -6.12
C LEU A 85 -12.88 -17.52 -6.07
N SER A 86 -12.59 -18.34 -7.08
CA SER A 86 -11.22 -18.77 -7.36
C SER A 86 -10.32 -17.58 -7.75
N LYS A 87 -9.01 -17.80 -7.78
CA LYS A 87 -8.08 -16.74 -8.17
C LYS A 87 -8.28 -16.37 -9.64
N GLU A 88 -8.50 -17.36 -10.49
CA GLU A 88 -8.74 -17.24 -11.92
C GLU A 88 -10.05 -16.46 -12.17
N ASP A 89 -11.12 -16.77 -11.43
CA ASP A 89 -12.39 -16.03 -11.55
C ASP A 89 -12.25 -14.57 -11.14
N LYS A 90 -11.44 -14.29 -10.10
CA LYS A 90 -11.14 -12.91 -9.70
C LYS A 90 -10.40 -12.17 -10.80
N GLU A 91 -9.43 -12.80 -11.46
CA GLU A 91 -8.71 -12.21 -12.58
C GLU A 91 -9.63 -11.88 -13.76
N VAL A 92 -10.53 -12.80 -14.12
CA VAL A 92 -11.55 -12.54 -15.15
C VAL A 92 -12.44 -11.37 -14.75
N ARG A 93 -12.96 -11.35 -13.51
CA ARG A 93 -13.82 -10.25 -13.03
C ARG A 93 -13.07 -8.92 -12.95
N TYR A 94 -11.78 -8.92 -12.64
CA TYR A 94 -10.97 -7.71 -12.69
C TYR A 94 -10.82 -7.20 -14.12
N GLY A 95 -10.60 -8.08 -15.10
CA GLY A 95 -10.54 -7.71 -16.52
C GLY A 95 -11.86 -7.09 -17.01
N MET A 96 -13.00 -7.71 -16.67
CA MET A 96 -14.32 -7.16 -16.99
C MET A 96 -14.54 -5.79 -16.33
N LEU A 97 -14.17 -5.66 -15.05
CA LEU A 97 -14.31 -4.41 -14.32
C LEU A 97 -13.40 -3.29 -14.87
N GLU A 98 -12.18 -3.61 -15.30
CA GLU A 98 -11.29 -2.64 -15.97
C GLU A 98 -11.89 -2.19 -17.31
N ASN A 99 -12.44 -3.11 -18.11
CA ASN A 99 -13.10 -2.78 -19.38
C ASN A 99 -14.33 -1.89 -19.18
N ASP A 100 -15.21 -2.23 -18.24
CA ASP A 100 -16.40 -1.42 -17.90
C ASP A 100 -16.00 0.00 -17.49
N LYS A 101 -14.92 0.14 -16.70
CA LYS A 101 -14.40 1.43 -16.28
C LYS A 101 -14.02 2.28 -17.49
N TYR A 102 -13.23 1.75 -18.41
CA TYR A 102 -12.76 2.51 -19.58
C TYR A 102 -13.88 2.82 -20.57
N MET A 103 -14.86 1.92 -20.72
CA MET A 103 -16.07 2.19 -21.51
C MET A 103 -16.84 3.39 -20.94
N HIS A 104 -17.08 3.42 -19.63
CA HIS A 104 -17.77 4.56 -19.00
C HIS A 104 -16.95 5.85 -19.03
N LEU A 105 -15.63 5.77 -18.87
CA LEU A 105 -14.76 6.94 -18.97
C LEU A 105 -14.75 7.50 -20.40
N GLY A 106 -14.78 6.65 -21.43
CA GLY A 106 -14.86 7.08 -22.83
C GLY A 106 -16.17 7.80 -23.20
N ALA A 107 -17.23 7.64 -22.42
CA ALA A 107 -18.48 8.39 -22.60
C ALA A 107 -18.41 9.83 -22.04
N ILE A 108 -17.41 10.13 -21.21
CA ILE A 108 -17.26 11.43 -20.52
C ILE A 108 -16.03 12.18 -21.04
N LEU A 109 -14.92 11.47 -21.18
CA LEU A 109 -13.64 12.01 -21.56
C LEU A 109 -13.50 12.05 -23.07
N SER A 110 -12.84 13.09 -23.58
CA SER A 110 -12.37 13.06 -24.96
C SER A 110 -11.32 11.96 -25.13
N MET A 111 -11.06 11.56 -26.37
CA MET A 111 -10.05 10.54 -26.66
C MET A 111 -8.66 10.92 -26.11
N GLU A 112 -8.28 12.20 -26.23
CA GLU A 112 -7.01 12.71 -25.68
C GLU A 112 -6.96 12.70 -24.15
N GLU A 113 -8.06 13.07 -23.49
CA GLU A 113 -8.18 13.02 -22.02
C GLU A 113 -8.09 11.58 -21.51
N LEU A 114 -8.77 10.66 -22.20
CA LEU A 114 -8.75 9.23 -21.87
C LEU A 114 -7.36 8.63 -22.04
N GLN A 115 -6.67 8.94 -23.15
CA GLN A 115 -5.30 8.48 -23.39
C GLN A 115 -4.32 9.01 -22.35
N ARG A 116 -4.43 10.28 -21.94
CA ARG A 116 -3.59 10.84 -20.87
C ARG A 116 -3.82 10.14 -19.55
N LEU A 117 -5.08 9.86 -19.22
CA LEU A 117 -5.46 9.12 -18.02
C LEU A 117 -4.92 7.69 -18.04
N GLU A 118 -5.12 6.95 -19.13
CA GLU A 118 -4.64 5.57 -19.30
C GLU A 118 -3.10 5.49 -19.23
N ALA A 119 -2.41 6.40 -19.91
CA ALA A 119 -0.95 6.49 -19.86
C ALA A 119 -0.45 6.79 -18.44
N PHE A 120 -1.17 7.64 -17.70
CA PHE A 120 -0.87 7.91 -16.30
C PHE A 120 -1.06 6.68 -15.43
N GLU A 121 -2.20 5.99 -15.53
CA GLU A 121 -2.48 4.78 -14.76
C GLU A 121 -1.48 3.66 -15.06
N THR A 122 -1.10 3.49 -16.33
CA THR A 122 -0.08 2.53 -16.76
C THR A 122 1.28 2.83 -16.12
N ARG A 123 1.69 4.11 -16.09
CA ARG A 123 2.92 4.54 -15.40
C ARG A 123 2.85 4.28 -13.90
N GLN A 124 1.70 4.50 -13.26
CA GLN A 124 1.52 4.20 -11.83
C GLN A 124 1.59 2.69 -11.56
N LYS A 125 0.91 1.87 -12.37
CA LYS A 125 0.91 0.41 -12.26
C LYS A 125 2.32 -0.16 -12.45
N LYS A 126 3.09 0.37 -13.41
CA LYS A 126 4.49 -0.01 -13.62
C LYS A 126 5.36 0.33 -12.40
N ARG A 127 5.28 1.56 -11.89
CA ARG A 127 6.02 1.97 -10.69
C ARG A 127 5.66 1.14 -9.46
N GLN A 128 4.38 0.80 -9.28
CA GLN A 128 3.95 -0.07 -8.18
C GLN A 128 4.55 -1.47 -8.27
N LYS A 129 4.54 -2.07 -9.47
CA LYS A 129 5.16 -3.39 -9.70
C LYS A 129 6.67 -3.37 -9.44
N GLU A 130 7.36 -2.31 -9.86
CA GLU A 130 8.80 -2.15 -9.62
C GLU A 130 9.10 -2.02 -8.12
N MET A 131 8.35 -1.19 -7.39
CA MET A 131 8.50 -1.07 -5.94
C MET A 131 8.17 -2.36 -5.18
N GLU A 132 7.16 -3.12 -5.63
CA GLU A 132 6.81 -4.41 -5.03
C GLU A 132 7.92 -5.44 -5.26
N LYS A 133 8.49 -5.47 -6.46
CA LYS A 133 9.65 -6.29 -6.79
C LYS A 133 10.86 -5.92 -5.92
N GLU A 134 11.19 -4.64 -5.82
CA GLU A 134 12.29 -4.15 -4.97
C GLU A 134 12.10 -4.53 -3.50
N ARG A 135 10.89 -4.40 -2.95
CA ARG A 135 10.59 -4.86 -1.60
C ARG A 135 10.80 -6.35 -1.46
N GLN A 136 10.33 -7.15 -2.41
CA GLN A 136 10.47 -8.60 -2.37
C GLN A 136 11.94 -9.01 -2.45
N ASP A 137 12.73 -8.35 -3.29
CA ASP A 137 14.17 -8.57 -3.41
C ASP A 137 14.91 -8.19 -2.10
N GLN A 138 14.54 -7.07 -1.46
CA GLN A 138 15.06 -6.70 -0.13
C GLN A 138 14.72 -7.73 0.95
N TYR A 139 13.49 -8.26 0.96
CA TYR A 139 13.13 -9.34 1.88
C TYR A 139 13.93 -10.61 1.63
N ASN A 140 14.15 -10.98 0.36
CA ASN A 140 14.93 -12.15 0.00
C ASN A 140 16.40 -12.00 0.41
N GLN A 141 17.01 -10.82 0.18
CA GLN A 141 18.38 -10.52 0.60
C GLN A 141 18.52 -10.54 2.14
N GLN A 142 17.57 -10.00 2.89
CA GLN A 142 17.57 -10.09 4.36
C GLN A 142 17.39 -11.54 4.84
N ALA A 143 16.56 -12.33 4.16
CA ALA A 143 16.38 -13.74 4.48
C ALA A 143 17.65 -14.56 4.20
N GLU A 144 18.37 -14.28 3.11
CA GLU A 144 19.65 -14.89 2.77
C GLU A 144 20.75 -14.53 3.78
N GLN A 145 20.85 -13.27 4.19
CA GLN A 145 21.79 -12.85 5.23
C GLN A 145 21.53 -13.57 6.57
N ARG A 146 20.26 -13.76 6.94
CA ARG A 146 19.89 -14.55 8.15
C ARG A 146 20.22 -16.03 8.00
N ARG A 147 20.05 -16.62 6.81
CA ARG A 147 20.43 -18.01 6.53
C ARG A 147 21.95 -18.19 6.62
N GLN A 148 22.73 -17.27 6.05
CA GLN A 148 24.19 -17.30 6.15
C GLN A 148 24.69 -17.09 7.58
N TYR A 149 24.09 -16.17 8.34
CA TYR A 149 24.43 -15.96 9.74
C TYR A 149 24.16 -17.20 10.61
N ASN A 150 23.01 -17.86 10.42
CA ASN A 150 22.70 -19.11 11.11
C ASN A 150 23.62 -20.27 10.69
N GLN A 151 24.04 -20.37 9.43
CA GLN A 151 25.04 -21.36 9.01
C GLN A 151 26.43 -21.10 9.61
N ARG A 152 26.78 -19.83 9.87
CA ARG A 152 28.05 -19.45 10.49
C ARG A 152 28.06 -19.69 12.00
N TYR A 153 26.93 -19.50 12.68
CA TYR A 153 26.79 -19.74 14.13
C TYR A 153 26.47 -21.19 14.51
N ASN A 154 25.96 -22.01 13.59
CA ASN A 154 25.72 -23.45 13.83
C ASN A 154 26.88 -24.35 13.38
N ARG A 155 28.05 -23.78 13.03
CA ARG A 155 29.27 -24.52 12.64
C ARG A 155 30.32 -24.58 13.76
N GLY A 156 29.91 -24.35 15.00
CA GLY A 156 30.78 -24.50 16.16
C GLY A 156 29.97 -24.53 17.43
N TYR A 157 29.44 -25.70 17.79
CA TYR A 157 29.19 -26.24 19.14
C TYR A 157 28.11 -27.35 19.07
N GLY A 158 28.51 -28.60 19.33
CA GLY A 158 27.63 -29.77 19.51
C GLY A 158 27.78 -30.82 18.41
N GLY A 159 28.22 -32.06 18.65
CA GLY A 159 28.46 -32.73 19.92
C GLY A 159 29.29 -34.00 19.72
N TYR A 160 30.09 -34.26 20.75
CA TYR A 160 30.84 -35.46 21.04
C TYR A 160 29.87 -36.59 21.41
N GLY A 161 30.13 -37.82 20.97
CA GLY A 161 29.57 -39.04 21.58
C GLY A 161 28.37 -39.68 20.85
N GLY A 162 28.66 -40.55 19.88
CA GLY A 162 27.73 -41.56 19.38
C GLY A 162 28.32 -42.96 19.63
N TYR A 163 28.24 -43.44 20.87
CA TYR A 163 28.50 -44.84 21.25
C TYR A 163 27.14 -45.53 21.46
N ASN A 164 26.78 -46.42 20.53
CA ASN A 164 25.79 -47.51 20.62
C ASN A 164 25.76 -48.10 19.19
N GLY A 165 26.30 -49.27 18.90
CA GLY A 165 26.30 -50.50 19.67
C GLY A 165 25.60 -51.56 18.83
N TYR A 166 26.35 -52.15 17.90
CA TYR A 166 26.18 -53.51 17.36
C TYR A 166 27.57 -54.00 16.93
#